data_AF-A0A1C3ESZ3-F1
#
_entry.id   AF-A0A1C3ESZ3-F1
#
_cell.length_a   1.000
_cell.length_b   1.000
_cell.length_c   1.000
_cell.angle_alpha   90.00
_cell.angle_beta   90.00
_cell.angle_gamma   90.00
#
_symmetry.space_group_name_H-M   'P 1'
#
loop_
_entity.id
_entity.type
_entity.pdbx_description
1 polymer ?
#
loop_
_entity_poly.entity_id
_entity_poly.type
_entity_poly.pdbx_seq_one_letter_code
_entity_poly.pdbx_strand_id
1 'polypeptide(L)' 'MHVLAMVKGDERYVFLYDPQSIEQLIDQLGKYASDPDLDFTWYDAAILAEKVRGQQTTLKGPHTATHRWSKHMTE' A
#
# COMPACT_ATOMS: atom_id res chain seq x y z
N MET A 1 5.97 6.91 4.34
CA MET A 1 5.48 5.89 5.28
C MET A 1 4.01 5.58 5.04
N HIS A 2 3.72 4.34 4.67
CA HIS A 2 2.40 3.75 4.50
C HIS A 2 2.21 2.57 5.46
N VAL A 3 0.96 2.26 5.74
CA VAL A 3 0.56 1.16 6.61
C VAL A 3 -0.36 0.22 5.85
N LEU A 4 -0.10 -1.07 5.91
CA LEU A 4 -0.98 -2.12 5.42
C LEU A 4 -1.35 -3.02 6.59
N ALA A 5 -2.65 -3.18 6.84
CA ALA A 5 -3.15 -4.02 7.92
C ALA A 5 -4.11 -5.09 7.38
N MET A 6 -3.98 -6.31 7.89
CA MET A 6 -4.85 -7.43 7.61
C MET A 6 -5.23 -8.13 8.93
N VAL A 7 -6.52 -8.45 9.08
CA VAL A 7 -7.06 -9.21 10.20
C VAL A 7 -7.66 -10.49 9.66
N LYS A 8 -7.25 -11.63 10.22
CA LYS A 8 -7.74 -12.96 9.84
C LYS A 8 -7.92 -13.79 11.09
N GLY A 9 -9.18 -14.03 11.46
CA GLY A 9 -9.51 -14.63 12.76
C GLY A 9 -8.92 -13.80 13.90
N ASP A 10 -8.10 -14.44 14.74
CA ASP A 10 -7.39 -13.81 15.85
C ASP A 10 -6.03 -13.20 15.47
N GLU A 11 -5.53 -13.49 14.26
CA GLU A 11 -4.24 -12.99 13.80
C GLU A 11 -4.34 -11.59 13.15
N ARG A 12 -3.30 -10.79 13.38
CA ARG A 12 -3.23 -9.40 12.92
C ARG A 12 -1.85 -9.14 12.34
N TYR A 13 -1.84 -8.83 11.05
CA TYR A 13 -0.64 -8.53 10.30
C TYR A 13 -0.60 -7.03 10.01
N VAL A 14 0.45 -6.35 10.47
CA VAL A 14 0.66 -4.92 10.23
C VAL A 14 2.02 -4.73 9.58
N PHE A 15 2.02 -4.25 8.34
CA PHE A 15 3.23 -3.95 7.58
C PHE A 15 3.39 -2.43 7.44
N LEU A 16 4.51 -1.94 7.95
CA LEU A 16 4.95 -0.57 7.77
C LEU A 16 5.96 -0.56 6.63
N TYR A 17 5.76 0.30 5.65
CA TYR A 17 6.65 0.37 4.49
C TYR A 17 6.68 1.78 3.90
N ASP A 18 7.76 2.08 3.17
CA ASP A 18 7.82 3.26 2.34
C ASP A 18 7.46 2.93 0.89
N PRO A 19 6.83 3.86 0.14
CA PRO A 19 6.44 3.62 -1.25
C PRO A 19 7.62 3.28 -2.17
N GLN A 20 8.84 3.63 -1.77
CA GLN A 20 10.07 3.31 -2.49
C GLN A 20 10.56 1.88 -2.25
N SER A 21 10.04 1.20 -1.20
CA SER A 21 10.48 -0.13 -0.76
C SER A 21 9.42 -1.21 -1.03
N ILE A 22 8.59 -1.02 -2.05
CA ILE A 22 7.48 -1.95 -2.34
C ILE A 22 7.98 -3.34 -2.75
N GLU A 23 9.11 -3.43 -3.46
CA GLU A 23 9.71 -4.74 -3.80
C GLU A 23 10.12 -5.50 -2.54
N GLN A 24 10.70 -4.81 -1.55
CA GLN A 24 11.07 -5.41 -0.26
C GLN A 24 9.84 -5.85 0.53
N LEU A 25 8.74 -5.08 0.47
CA LEU A 25 7.47 -5.50 1.07
C LEU A 25 6.96 -6.78 0.42
N ILE A 26 6.96 -6.87 -0.91
CA ILE A 26 6.46 -8.05 -1.64
C ILE A 26 7.30 -9.30 -1.31
N ASP A 27 8.63 -9.17 -1.25
CA ASP A 27 9.52 -10.25 -0.80
C ASP A 27 9.17 -10.71 0.62
N GLN A 28 8.91 -9.77 1.53
CA GLN A 28 8.52 -10.08 2.90
C GLN A 28 7.16 -10.79 3.00
N LEU A 29 6.18 -10.40 2.17
CA LEU A 29 4.89 -11.11 2.07
C LEU A 29 5.10 -12.57 1.61
N GLY A 30 6.02 -12.80 0.67
CA GLY A 30 6.36 -14.16 0.21
C GLY A 30 7.00 -15.02 1.31
N LYS A 31 7.87 -14.43 2.14
CA LYS A 31 8.45 -15.12 3.30
C LYS A 31 7.39 -15.51 4.32
N TYR A 32 6.44 -14.63 4.61
CA TYR A 32 5.34 -14.91 5.54
C TYR A 32 4.45 -16.03 4.98
N ALA A 33 4.18 -16.03 3.68
CA ALA A 33 3.40 -17.07 3.02
C ALA A 33 4.10 -18.45 2.96
N SER A 34 5.42 -18.46 3.13
CA SER A 34 6.23 -19.68 3.15
C SER A 34 6.42 -20.25 4.56
N ASP A 35 6.01 -19.50 5.59
CA ASP A 35 6.15 -19.89 6.99
C ASP A 35 4.90 -20.68 7.43
N PRO A 36 5.00 -22.00 7.68
CA PRO A 36 3.87 -22.83 8.06
C PRO A 36 3.35 -22.55 9.48
N ASP A 37 4.09 -21.81 10.31
CA ASP A 37 3.68 -21.44 11.67
C ASP A 37 2.76 -20.20 11.68
N LEU A 38 2.60 -19.52 10.55
CA LEU A 38 1.71 -18.37 10.38
C LEU A 38 0.42 -18.79 9.67
N ASP A 39 -0.75 -18.27 10.10
CA ASP A 39 -1.98 -18.37 9.31
C ASP A 39 -1.99 -17.30 8.19
N PHE A 40 -0.89 -17.22 7.45
CA PHE A 40 -0.68 -16.31 6.33
C PHE A 40 -0.33 -17.12 5.08
N THR A 41 -1.21 -17.09 4.08
CA THR A 41 -1.08 -17.95 2.89
C THR A 41 -0.51 -17.20 1.69
N TRP A 42 -0.08 -17.94 0.67
CA TRP A 42 0.28 -17.37 -0.63
C TRP A 42 -0.86 -16.58 -1.29
N TYR A 43 -2.10 -16.95 -1.00
CA TYR A 43 -3.27 -16.19 -1.45
C TYR A 43 -3.35 -14.82 -0.77
N ASP A 44 -3.12 -14.77 0.54
CA ASP A 44 -3.08 -13.51 1.31
C ASP A 44 -1.97 -12.59 0.80
N ALA A 45 -0.77 -13.13 0.55
CA ALA A 45 0.34 -12.40 -0.06
C ALA A 45 -0.05 -11.76 -1.40
N ALA A 46 -0.70 -12.51 -2.28
CA ALA A 46 -1.09 -12.04 -3.61
C ALA A 46 -2.10 -10.89 -3.54
N ILE A 47 -3.13 -11.02 -2.70
CA ILE A 47 -4.16 -9.99 -2.48
C ILE A 47 -3.53 -8.71 -1.91
N LEU A 48 -2.62 -8.83 -0.94
CA LEU A 48 -1.93 -7.68 -0.37
C LEU A 48 -0.98 -7.02 -1.38
N ALA A 49 -0.25 -7.81 -2.18
CA ALA A 49 0.63 -7.29 -3.22
C ALA A 49 -0.13 -6.52 -4.31
N GLU A 50 -1.31 -7.00 -4.72
CA GLU A 50 -2.18 -6.30 -5.67
C GLU A 50 -2.65 -4.95 -5.11
N LYS A 51 -3.10 -4.92 -3.84
CA LYS A 51 -3.54 -3.68 -3.17
C LYS A 51 -2.44 -2.63 -3.13
N VAL A 52 -1.21 -3.01 -2.78
CA VAL A 52 -0.07 -2.09 -2.71
C VAL A 52 0.26 -1.52 -4.10
N ARG A 53 0.23 -2.34 -5.14
CA ARG A 53 0.44 -1.90 -6.53
C ARG A 53 -0.66 -0.95 -7.01
N GLY A 54 -1.93 -1.21 -6.66
CA GLY A 54 -3.06 -0.32 -6.94
C GLY A 54 -3.05 1.00 -6.17
N GLN A 55 -2.44 1.02 -4.97
CA GLN A 55 -2.23 2.27 -4.23
C GLN A 55 -1.18 3.18 -4.91
N GLN A 56 -0.18 2.61 -5.59
CA GLN A 56 0.80 3.42 -6.33
C GLN A 56 0.18 4.19 -7.50
N THR A 57 -0.84 3.64 -8.15
CA THR A 57 -1.51 4.31 -9.28
C THR A 57 -2.42 5.46 -8.82
N THR A 58 -3.02 5.37 -7.63
CA THR A 58 -3.85 6.46 -7.07
C THR A 58 -3.01 7.61 -6.51
N LEU A 59 -1.81 7.35 -5.99
CA LEU A 59 -0.90 8.37 -5.48
C LEU A 59 -0.09 9.11 -6.55
N LYS A 60 -0.12 8.63 -7.81
CA LYS A 60 0.52 9.31 -8.95
C LYS A 60 -0.41 10.29 -9.70
N GLY A 61 -1.62 10.56 -9.19
CA GLY A 61 -2.54 11.64 -9.63
C GLY A 61 -2.33 12.97 -8.86
N PRO A 62 -2.77 14.12 -9.38
CA PRO A 62 -2.01 15.37 -9.29
C PRO A 62 -2.11 16.07 -7.94
N HIS A 63 -1.15 15.82 -7.05
CA HIS A 63 -0.91 16.70 -5.90
C HIS A 63 -0.16 18.01 -6.25
N THR A 64 -0.05 18.34 -7.55
CA THR A 64 0.33 19.68 -8.06
C THR A 64 -0.84 20.40 -8.74
N ALA A 65 -2.04 20.32 -8.18
CA ALA A 65 -3.08 21.34 -8.44
C ALA A 65 -2.99 22.45 -7.37
N THR A 66 -1.79 23.00 -7.16
CA THR A 66 -1.64 24.26 -6.42
C THR A 66 -2.05 25.39 -7.37
N HIS A 67 -3.04 26.17 -6.90
CA HIS A 67 -3.51 27.46 -7.43
C HIS A 67 -4.32 27.44 -8.74
N ARG A 68 -5.57 26.96 -8.63
CA ARG A 68 -6.68 27.46 -9.46
C ARG A 68 -7.83 27.94 -8.57
N TRP A 69 -7.70 29.14 -7.99
CA TRP A 69 -8.77 30.15 -7.92
C TRP A 69 -8.24 31.50 -7.39
N SER A 70 -8.06 32.47 -8.30
CA SER A 70 -8.19 33.89 -7.96
C SER A 70 -9.15 34.50 -8.96
N LYS A 71 -10.42 34.52 -8.56
CA LYS A 71 -11.45 35.40 -9.09
C LYS A 71 -10.96 36.85 -8.91
N HIS A 72 -11.21 37.72 -9.90
CA HIS A 72 -11.05 39.19 -9.88
C HIS A 72 -9.69 39.81 -10.24
N MET A 73 -9.45 40.06 -11.53
CA MET A 73 -8.74 41.22 -12.11
C MET A 73 -8.79 41.02 -13.64
N THR A 74 -9.56 41.80 -14.40
CA THR A 74 -9.15 43.11 -14.93
C THR A 74 -10.40 43.86 -15.35
N GLU A 75 -10.36 45.18 -15.12
CA GLU A 75 -11.31 46.22 -15.54
C GLU A 75 -11.73 46.19 -17.02
#